data_AF-A0A7R9EIC6-F1
#
_entry.id   AF-A0A7R9EIC6-F1
#
_cell.length_a   1.000
_cell.length_b   1.000
_cell.length_c   1.000
_cell.angle_alpha   90.00
_cell.angle_beta   90.00
_cell.angle_gamma   90.00
#
_symmetry.space_group_name_H-M   'P 1'
#
loop_
_entity.id
_entity.type
_entity.pdbx_description
1 polymer ?
#
loop_
_entity_poly.entity_id
_entity_poly.type
_entity_poly.pdbx_seq_one_letter_code
_entity_poly.pdbx_strand_id
1 'polypeptide(L)'
;MHLIMIIFILYRYTNYEVIGDPVIAKSAAVHTRYSDVSLNGIIIDIHFLSMSDYLVCTFSSQVKVCRVAYELMQTMYPDAADLFRSLDDIYYYGGQSAHNRVAVLPHESQDARDMNLEVGDLVGVAGNHWDGFSKGKNLRTNRIGLYPSFKVVEKVEAVEFPTYPEVPLKNPAS
;
A
#
# COMPACT_ATOMS: atom_id res chain seq x y z
N MET A 1 -4.88 5.98 25.55
CA MET A 1 -3.91 5.31 24.65
C MET A 1 -3.24 6.26 23.66
N HIS A 2 -3.98 7.11 22.92
CA HIS A 2 -3.38 7.86 21.80
C HIS A 2 -2.43 9.01 22.23
N LEU A 3 -2.71 9.71 23.34
CA LEU A 3 -1.81 10.73 23.91
C LEU A 3 -0.45 10.15 24.39
N ILE A 4 -0.47 8.90 24.86
CA ILE A 4 0.73 8.21 25.39
C ILE A 4 1.69 7.90 24.25
N MET A 5 1.19 7.67 23.03
CA MET A 5 2.02 7.31 21.89
C MET A 5 2.91 8.47 21.42
N ILE A 6 2.35 9.67 21.27
CA ILE A 6 3.12 10.86 20.87
C ILE A 6 4.20 11.17 21.92
N ILE A 7 3.83 11.13 23.20
CA ILE A 7 4.77 11.35 24.32
C ILE A 7 5.86 10.27 24.34
N PHE A 8 5.51 9.02 24.08
CA PHE A 8 6.46 7.91 24.01
C PHE A 8 7.46 8.07 22.86
N ILE A 9 7.00 8.50 21.68
CA ILE A 9 7.87 8.74 20.53
C ILE A 9 8.85 9.88 20.85
N LEU A 10 8.35 10.99 21.40
CA LEU A 10 9.19 12.12 21.82
C LEU A 10 10.26 11.73 22.84
N TYR A 11 9.93 10.80 23.75
CA TYR A 11 10.89 10.32 24.76
C TYR A 11 11.93 9.35 24.17
N ARG A 12 11.54 8.50 23.22
CA ARG A 12 12.42 7.48 22.62
C ARG A 12 13.28 8.01 21.47
N TYR A 13 12.80 9.03 20.77
CA TYR A 13 13.40 9.58 19.56
C TYR A 13 13.66 11.07 19.71
N THR A 14 14.50 11.43 20.68
CA THR A 14 14.82 12.84 21.01
C THR A 14 15.50 13.61 19.88
N ASN A 15 16.02 12.91 18.87
CA ASN A 15 16.68 13.50 17.71
C ASN A 15 15.69 13.80 16.56
N TYR A 16 14.40 13.45 16.72
CA TYR A 16 13.38 13.64 15.71
C TYR A 16 12.38 14.70 16.16
N GLU A 17 11.99 15.58 15.24
CA GLU A 17 10.85 16.46 15.43
C GLU A 17 9.56 15.71 15.11
N VAL A 18 8.66 15.60 16.09
CA VAL A 18 7.38 14.90 15.93
C VAL A 18 6.30 15.94 15.73
N ILE A 19 5.74 15.98 14.52
CA ILE A 19 4.63 16.85 14.16
C ILE A 19 3.34 16.01 14.23
N GLY A 20 2.36 16.46 15.02
CA GLY A 20 1.06 15.81 15.09
C GLY A 20 0.15 16.48 16.10
N ASP A 21 -1.17 16.41 15.85
CA ASP A 21 -2.16 17.00 16.74
C ASP A 21 -2.72 15.94 17.73
N PRO A 22 -2.37 16.02 19.03
CA PRO A 22 -2.87 15.10 20.04
C PRO A 22 -4.39 15.16 20.24
N VAL A 23 -5.03 16.29 19.91
CA VAL A 23 -6.48 16.49 20.00
C VAL A 23 -7.18 15.71 18.89
N ILE A 24 -6.69 15.81 17.65
CA ILE A 24 -7.19 15.02 16.51
C ILE A 24 -7.02 13.52 16.79
N ALA A 25 -5.83 13.12 17.28
CA ALA A 25 -5.58 11.73 17.66
C ALA A 25 -6.58 11.24 18.72
N LYS A 26 -6.95 12.07 19.70
CA LYS A 26 -7.95 11.70 20.70
C LYS A 26 -9.36 11.57 20.09
N SER A 27 -9.70 12.43 19.13
CA SER A 27 -11.02 12.45 18.47
C SER A 27 -11.26 11.21 17.58
N ALA A 28 -10.19 10.59 17.06
CA ALA A 28 -10.25 9.37 16.24
C ALA A 28 -10.66 8.09 17.01
N ALA A 29 -10.79 8.19 18.34
CA ALA A 29 -11.23 7.09 19.19
C ALA A 29 -12.64 6.61 18.80
N VAL A 30 -12.90 5.30 18.99
CA VAL A 30 -14.13 4.62 18.52
C VAL A 30 -15.42 5.31 18.96
N HIS A 31 -15.42 5.96 20.13
CA HIS A 31 -16.60 6.61 20.70
C HIS A 31 -16.86 8.04 20.18
N THR A 32 -15.88 8.71 19.57
CA THR A 32 -15.99 10.09 19.04
C THR A 32 -15.81 10.19 17.52
N ARG A 33 -15.52 9.06 16.86
CA ARG A 33 -15.15 8.97 15.44
C ARG A 33 -16.20 9.56 14.48
N TYR A 34 -17.49 9.44 14.79
CA TYR A 34 -18.58 9.89 13.91
C TYR A 34 -19.03 11.32 14.21
N SER A 35 -18.07 12.25 14.32
CA SER A 35 -18.31 13.68 14.51
C SER A 35 -17.63 14.49 13.41
N ASP A 36 -18.19 15.66 13.07
CA ASP A 36 -17.62 16.55 12.04
C ASP A 36 -16.18 16.97 12.37
N VAL A 37 -15.88 17.14 13.66
CA VAL A 37 -14.53 17.44 14.16
C VAL A 37 -13.56 16.29 13.86
N SER A 38 -13.98 15.04 14.09
CA SER A 38 -13.15 13.87 13.78
C SER A 38 -13.00 13.67 12.27
N LEU A 39 -14.01 14.00 11.47
CA LEU A 39 -13.92 13.92 10.01
C LEU A 39 -12.88 14.92 9.48
N ASN A 40 -12.97 16.19 9.91
CA ASN A 40 -12.01 17.21 9.52
C ASN A 40 -10.59 16.83 9.96
N GLY A 41 -10.43 16.27 11.16
CA GLY A 41 -9.15 15.78 11.64
C GLY A 41 -8.54 14.69 10.74
N ILE A 42 -9.34 13.71 10.32
CA ILE A 42 -8.87 12.64 9.41
C ILE A 42 -8.49 13.19 8.04
N ILE A 43 -9.25 14.16 7.50
CA ILE A 43 -8.93 14.79 6.21
C ILE A 43 -7.56 15.50 6.29
N ILE A 44 -7.34 16.24 7.37
CA ILE A 44 -6.06 16.93 7.62
C ILE A 44 -4.91 15.92 7.76
N ASP A 45 -5.11 14.84 8.51
CA ASP A 45 -4.11 13.78 8.65
C ASP A 45 -3.77 13.14 7.29
N ILE A 46 -4.77 12.80 6.48
CA ILE A 46 -4.56 12.25 5.13
C ILE A 46 -3.79 13.23 4.25
N HIS A 47 -4.16 14.51 4.30
CA HIS A 47 -3.50 15.54 3.51
C HIS A 47 -2.02 15.66 3.86
N PHE A 48 -1.67 15.78 5.15
CA PHE A 48 -0.27 15.84 5.59
C PHE A 48 0.50 14.54 5.30
N LEU A 49 -0.13 13.37 5.45
CA LEU A 49 0.49 12.11 5.06
C LEU A 49 0.79 12.05 3.56
N SER A 50 -0.13 12.53 2.71
CA SER A 50 0.07 12.55 1.25
C SER A 50 1.16 13.53 0.79
N MET A 51 1.46 14.56 1.58
CA MET A 51 2.53 15.53 1.31
C MET A 51 3.90 15.10 1.84
N SER A 52 3.97 14.01 2.60
CA SER A 52 5.24 13.50 3.12
C SER A 52 6.13 12.99 1.98
N ASP A 53 7.46 13.10 2.13
CA ASP A 53 8.42 12.56 1.15
C ASP A 53 8.45 11.02 1.13
N TYR A 54 8.09 10.39 2.26
CA TYR A 54 8.07 8.95 2.41
C TYR A 54 7.01 8.50 3.41
N LEU A 55 6.26 7.45 3.08
CA LEU A 55 5.14 6.99 3.87
C LEU A 55 5.43 5.65 4.56
N VAL A 56 5.52 5.64 5.89
CA VAL A 56 5.64 4.39 6.68
C VAL A 56 4.34 4.12 7.41
N CYS A 57 3.66 3.01 7.10
CA CYS A 57 2.35 2.71 7.67
C CYS A 57 1.96 1.24 7.56
N THR A 58 0.71 0.93 7.90
CA THR A 58 0.04 -0.34 7.62
C THR A 58 -1.02 -0.13 6.54
N PHE A 59 -0.96 -0.90 5.45
CA PHE A 59 -1.98 -0.87 4.40
C PHE A 59 -3.23 -1.68 4.77
N SER A 60 -3.16 -2.54 5.79
CA SER A 60 -4.32 -3.25 6.34
C SER A 60 -5.25 -2.37 7.18
N SER A 61 -4.92 -1.09 7.42
CA SER A 61 -5.57 -0.27 8.43
C SER A 61 -7.12 -0.25 8.31
N GLN A 62 -7.80 -0.56 9.43
CA GLN A 62 -9.27 -0.64 9.56
C GLN A 62 -10.01 0.65 9.15
N VAL A 63 -9.29 1.77 9.19
CA VAL A 63 -9.68 3.03 8.56
C VAL A 63 -8.64 3.22 7.47
N LYS A 64 -9.02 3.13 6.19
CA LYS A 64 -8.12 3.03 5.02
C LYS A 64 -7.28 4.29 4.73
N VAL A 65 -6.91 5.04 5.76
CA VAL A 65 -6.21 6.34 5.74
C VAL A 65 -4.90 6.26 4.94
N CYS A 66 -4.08 5.23 5.17
CA CYS A 66 -2.77 5.18 4.52
C CYS A 66 -2.85 4.93 3.01
N ARG A 67 -3.80 4.12 2.55
CA ARG A 67 -3.99 3.88 1.12
C ARG A 67 -4.48 5.13 0.40
N VAL A 68 -5.43 5.86 0.99
CA VAL A 68 -5.91 7.12 0.43
C VAL A 68 -4.78 8.16 0.39
N ALA A 69 -3.97 8.27 1.44
CA ALA A 69 -2.82 9.16 1.44
C ALA A 69 -1.79 8.77 0.36
N TYR A 70 -1.52 7.48 0.18
CA TYR A 70 -0.65 6.96 -0.87
C TYR A 70 -1.19 7.24 -2.28
N GLU A 71 -2.49 7.07 -2.51
CA GLU A 71 -3.16 7.38 -3.78
C GLU A 71 -3.06 8.88 -4.10
N LEU A 72 -3.29 9.75 -3.11
CA LEU A 72 -3.12 11.20 -3.26
C LEU A 72 -1.67 11.60 -3.52
N MET A 73 -0.70 10.93 -2.88
CA MET A 73 0.72 11.17 -3.09
C MET A 73 1.13 10.98 -4.57
N GLN A 74 0.51 10.03 -5.27
CA GLN A 74 0.77 9.81 -6.71
C GLN A 74 0.38 11.01 -7.59
N THR A 75 -0.49 11.91 -7.11
CA THR A 75 -0.89 13.11 -7.85
C THR A 75 0.07 14.28 -7.65
N MET A 76 0.93 14.20 -6.63
CA MET A 76 1.85 15.27 -6.21
C MET A 76 3.25 15.12 -6.82
N TYR A 77 3.63 13.90 -7.20
CA TYR A 77 4.93 13.56 -7.78
C TYR A 77 4.76 12.88 -9.14
N PRO A 78 5.75 12.96 -10.05
CA PRO A 78 5.71 12.24 -11.33
C PRO A 78 5.62 10.71 -11.17
N ASP A 79 6.35 10.16 -10.20
CA ASP A 79 6.30 8.75 -9.82
C ASP A 79 6.63 8.63 -8.33
N ALA A 80 5.63 8.28 -7.52
CA ALA A 80 5.76 8.03 -6.09
C ALA A 80 5.44 6.58 -5.73
N ALA A 81 5.50 5.66 -6.69
CA ALA A 81 5.10 4.27 -6.48
C ALA A 81 5.97 3.56 -5.41
N ASP A 82 7.25 3.93 -5.31
CA ASP A 82 8.20 3.33 -4.36
C ASP A 82 8.37 4.14 -3.05
N LEU A 83 7.66 5.27 -2.90
CA LEU A 83 7.80 6.18 -1.74
C LEU A 83 6.99 5.73 -0.52
N PHE A 84 6.92 4.41 -0.28
CA PHE A 84 6.25 3.87 0.88
C PHE A 84 6.93 2.62 1.45
N ARG A 85 6.69 2.38 2.74
CA ARG A 85 6.97 1.12 3.41
C ARG A 85 5.74 0.69 4.19
N SER A 86 5.08 -0.37 3.72
CA SER A 86 4.03 -1.05 4.48
C SER A 86 4.63 -2.06 5.45
N LEU A 87 4.09 -2.13 6.66
CA LEU A 87 4.48 -3.11 7.69
C LEU A 87 3.72 -4.43 7.59
N ASP A 88 2.68 -4.51 6.76
CA ASP A 88 1.83 -5.67 6.61
C ASP A 88 1.55 -6.02 5.14
N ASP A 89 0.49 -5.46 4.56
CA ASP A 89 -0.03 -5.80 3.26
C ASP A 89 0.68 -5.02 2.15
N ILE A 90 0.67 -5.59 0.95
CA ILE A 90 0.94 -4.85 -0.28
C ILE A 90 -0.22 -3.92 -0.61
N TYR A 91 -0.04 -2.98 -1.55
CA TYR A 91 -1.15 -2.15 -2.00
C TYR A 91 -2.27 -3.01 -2.60
N TYR A 92 -3.51 -2.72 -2.21
CA TYR A 92 -4.70 -3.34 -2.80
C TYR A 92 -5.90 -2.39 -2.71
N TYR A 93 -6.82 -2.52 -3.66
CA TYR A 93 -8.12 -1.89 -3.70
C TYR A 93 -9.21 -2.91 -3.33
N GLY A 94 -10.11 -2.55 -2.42
CA GLY A 94 -11.17 -3.45 -1.96
C GLY A 94 -12.15 -3.77 -3.08
N GLY A 95 -12.25 -5.04 -3.48
CA GLY A 95 -13.07 -5.48 -4.62
C GLY A 95 -12.34 -5.54 -5.95
N GLN A 96 -11.01 -5.40 -5.96
CA GLN A 96 -10.19 -5.58 -7.17
C GLN A 96 -10.27 -7.01 -7.73
N SER A 97 -9.99 -7.13 -9.03
CA SER A 97 -9.73 -8.41 -9.68
C SER A 97 -8.47 -9.09 -9.11
N ALA A 98 -8.28 -10.37 -9.44
CA ALA A 98 -7.13 -11.14 -8.97
C ALA A 98 -5.81 -10.42 -9.29
N HIS A 99 -5.01 -10.15 -8.26
CA HIS A 99 -3.69 -9.55 -8.42
C HIS A 99 -2.69 -10.62 -8.85
N ASN A 100 -2.43 -10.68 -10.15
CA ASN A 100 -1.55 -11.68 -10.74
C ASN A 100 -0.16 -11.12 -11.01
N ARG A 101 0.84 -11.97 -10.83
CA ARG A 101 2.21 -11.77 -11.28
C ARG A 101 2.63 -12.87 -12.23
N VAL A 102 3.63 -12.59 -13.06
CA VAL A 102 4.21 -13.58 -13.98
C VAL A 102 5.60 -13.96 -13.50
N ALA A 103 5.86 -15.27 -13.39
CA ALA A 103 7.20 -15.77 -13.09
C ALA A 103 8.14 -15.53 -14.28
N VAL A 104 9.26 -14.86 -14.03
CA VAL A 104 10.31 -14.60 -15.03
C VAL A 104 11.55 -15.47 -14.82
N LEU A 105 11.70 -16.04 -13.63
CA LEU A 105 12.79 -16.95 -13.29
C LEU A 105 12.23 -18.23 -12.66
N PRO A 106 12.82 -19.39 -12.96
CA PRO A 106 12.39 -20.64 -12.36
C PRO A 106 12.77 -20.69 -10.87
N HIS A 107 12.00 -21.46 -10.11
CA HIS A 107 12.29 -21.77 -8.71
C HIS A 107 11.89 -23.20 -8.41
N GLU A 108 12.84 -23.97 -7.91
CA GLU A 108 12.58 -25.25 -7.27
C GLU A 108 12.45 -25.03 -5.76
N SER A 109 11.36 -25.54 -5.18
CA SER A 109 11.07 -25.47 -3.76
C SER A 109 12.16 -26.20 -2.97
N GLN A 110 12.77 -25.53 -1.99
CA GLN A 110 13.74 -26.17 -1.09
C GLN A 110 13.03 -26.78 0.11
N ASP A 111 11.94 -26.16 0.55
CA ASP A 111 11.10 -26.61 1.67
C ASP A 111 9.66 -26.93 1.25
N ALA A 112 8.93 -27.66 2.11
CA ALA A 112 7.49 -27.92 1.93
C ALA A 112 6.63 -26.63 1.90
N ARG A 113 7.16 -25.54 2.46
CA ARG A 113 6.52 -24.21 2.53
C ARG A 113 6.62 -23.43 1.22
N ASP A 114 7.58 -23.80 0.37
CA ASP A 114 7.83 -23.11 -0.89
C ASP A 114 6.98 -23.71 -2.01
N MET A 115 6.83 -22.96 -3.10
CA MET A 115 6.19 -23.43 -4.31
C MET A 115 7.15 -23.37 -5.50
N ASN A 116 6.99 -24.32 -6.42
CA ASN A 116 7.72 -24.30 -7.67
C ASN A 116 7.19 -23.20 -8.58
N LEU A 117 8.12 -22.55 -9.30
CA LEU A 117 7.83 -21.60 -10.36
C LEU A 117 8.52 -22.06 -11.64
N GLU A 118 7.77 -22.07 -12.73
CA GLU A 118 8.30 -22.14 -14.09
C GLU A 118 8.13 -20.78 -14.76
N VAL A 119 9.02 -20.45 -15.70
CA VAL A 119 8.93 -19.18 -16.44
C VAL A 119 7.61 -19.12 -17.21
N GLY A 120 6.86 -18.04 -17.02
CA GLY A 120 5.51 -17.85 -17.58
C GLY A 120 4.36 -18.24 -16.64
N ASP A 121 4.65 -18.86 -15.49
CA ASP A 121 3.59 -19.20 -14.52
C ASP A 121 2.89 -17.94 -14.00
N LEU A 122 1.56 -17.98 -13.94
CA LEU A 122 0.74 -16.96 -13.29
C LEU A 122 0.64 -17.25 -11.79
N VAL A 123 0.98 -16.25 -10.98
CA VAL A 123 0.97 -16.32 -9.53
C VAL A 123 -0.03 -15.30 -8.98
N GLY A 124 -1.10 -15.77 -8.34
CA GLY A 124 -2.00 -14.91 -7.58
C GLY A 124 -1.32 -14.51 -6.27
N VAL A 125 -1.00 -13.22 -6.10
CA VAL A 125 -0.28 -12.73 -4.93
C VAL A 125 -1.23 -12.55 -3.77
N ALA A 126 -0.86 -13.08 -2.60
CA ALA A 126 -1.57 -12.85 -1.35
C ALA A 126 -0.92 -11.72 -0.53
N GLY A 127 0.40 -11.60 -0.57
CA GLY A 127 1.14 -10.56 0.13
C GLY A 127 2.65 -10.73 0.06
N ASN A 128 3.37 -9.69 0.49
CA ASN A 128 4.83 -9.69 0.62
C ASN A 128 5.18 -9.78 2.10
N HIS A 129 6.12 -10.65 2.47
CA HIS A 129 6.57 -10.79 3.86
C HIS A 129 7.69 -9.82 4.22
N TRP A 130 8.20 -9.05 3.24
CA TRP A 130 9.26 -8.06 3.42
C TRP A 130 10.61 -8.64 3.87
N ASP A 131 10.79 -9.95 3.70
CA ASP A 131 12.01 -10.74 4.02
C ASP A 131 12.70 -11.30 2.76
N GLY A 132 12.26 -10.87 1.57
CA GLY A 132 12.71 -11.38 0.27
C GLY A 132 11.80 -12.46 -0.32
N PHE A 133 10.81 -12.95 0.45
CA PHE A 133 9.80 -13.89 -0.01
C PHE A 133 8.40 -13.25 -0.06
N SER A 134 7.59 -13.76 -0.97
CA SER A 134 6.17 -13.43 -1.07
C SER A 134 5.34 -14.70 -1.02
N LYS A 135 4.10 -14.55 -0.58
CA LYS A 135 3.14 -15.65 -0.51
C LYS A 135 2.14 -15.53 -1.64
N GLY A 136 1.82 -16.63 -2.29
CA GLY A 136 0.85 -16.65 -3.36
C GLY A 136 0.41 -18.05 -3.75
N LYS A 137 -0.42 -18.10 -4.78
CA LYS A 137 -0.92 -19.33 -5.39
C LYS A 137 -0.43 -19.40 -6.83
N ASN A 138 0.34 -20.43 -7.16
CA ASN A 138 0.64 -20.72 -8.56
C ASN A 138 -0.62 -21.29 -9.23
N LEU A 139 -1.12 -20.64 -10.27
CA LEU A 139 -2.37 -21.01 -10.94
C LEU A 139 -2.23 -22.28 -11.79
N ARG A 140 -1.03 -22.61 -12.28
CA ARG A 140 -0.77 -23.84 -13.05
C ARG A 140 -0.82 -25.08 -12.16
N THR A 141 -0.13 -25.03 -11.02
CA THR A 141 -0.02 -26.19 -10.10
C THR A 141 -1.09 -26.19 -9.01
N ASN A 142 -1.86 -25.11 -8.88
CA ASN A 142 -2.80 -24.85 -7.78
C ASN A 142 -2.17 -24.88 -6.37
N ARG A 143 -0.83 -24.88 -6.26
CA ARG A 143 -0.12 -24.91 -4.98
C ARG A 143 0.00 -23.51 -4.39
N ILE A 144 -0.25 -23.42 -3.09
CA ILE A 144 -0.03 -22.20 -2.29
C ILE A 144 1.28 -22.37 -1.56
N GLY A 145 2.15 -21.36 -1.62
CA GLY A 145 3.43 -21.40 -0.95
C GLY A 145 4.17 -20.06 -1.00
N LEU A 146 5.37 -20.08 -0.46
CA LEU A 146 6.33 -18.98 -0.56
C LEU A 146 7.13 -19.08 -1.85
N TYR A 147 7.53 -17.93 -2.36
CA TYR A 147 8.43 -17.82 -3.49
C TYR A 147 9.27 -16.54 -3.37
N PRO A 148 10.50 -16.51 -3.92
CA PRO A 148 11.33 -15.31 -3.88
C PRO A 148 10.71 -14.16 -4.68
N SER A 149 10.55 -12.99 -4.06
CA SER A 149 9.81 -11.85 -4.63
C SER A 149 10.40 -11.31 -5.94
N PHE A 150 11.72 -11.42 -6.11
CA PHE A 150 12.44 -10.92 -7.29
C PHE A 150 12.27 -11.79 -8.54
N LYS A 151 11.71 -13.01 -8.40
CA LYS A 151 11.55 -13.96 -9.52
C LYS A 151 10.26 -13.78 -10.31
N VAL A 152 9.45 -12.79 -9.94
CA VAL A 152 8.17 -12.48 -10.57
C VAL A 152 8.10 -11.01 -10.94
N VAL A 153 7.32 -10.69 -11.97
CA VAL A 153 7.00 -9.33 -12.39
C VAL A 153 5.49 -9.09 -12.32
N GLU A 154 5.08 -7.84 -12.11
CA GLU A 154 3.67 -7.45 -12.10
C GLU A 154 3.01 -7.71 -13.44
N LYS A 155 1.82 -8.34 -13.43
CA LYS A 155 1.00 -8.47 -14.63
C LYS A 155 0.06 -7.27 -14.71
N VAL A 156 0.38 -6.33 -15.59
CA VAL A 156 -0.49 -5.18 -15.85
C VAL A 156 -1.71 -5.65 -16.66
N GLU A 157 -2.90 -5.51 -16.08
CA GLU A 157 -4.16 -5.79 -16.78
C GLU A 157 -4.64 -4.49 -17.45
N ALA A 158 -5.00 -4.58 -18.73
CA ALA A 158 -5.55 -3.45 -19.49
C ALA A 158 -7.04 -3.67 -19.76
N VAL A 159 -7.82 -2.61 -19.68
CA VAL A 159 -9.26 -2.60 -19.99
C VAL A 159 -9.53 -1.43 -20.94
N GLU A 160 -10.37 -1.65 -21.94
CA GLU A 160 -10.77 -0.60 -22.87
C GLU A 160 -11.76 0.35 -22.19
N PHE A 161 -11.31 1.57 -21.88
CA PHE A 161 -12.17 2.66 -21.40
C PHE A 161 -12.53 3.60 -22.56
N PRO A 162 -13.67 4.31 -22.47
CA PRO A 162 -13.99 5.38 -23.42
C PRO A 162 -12.87 6.43 -23.47
N THR A 163 -12.48 6.84 -24.68
CA THR A 163 -11.38 7.80 -24.90
C THR A 163 -11.82 9.26 -24.88
N TYR A 164 -13.13 9.52 -24.82
CA TYR A 164 -13.73 10.86 -24.79
C TYR A 164 -13.13 11.84 -25.83
N PRO A 165 -13.16 11.51 -27.14
CA PRO A 165 -12.53 12.31 -28.19
C PRO A 165 -13.06 13.75 -28.30
N GLU A 166 -14.25 14.01 -27.77
CA GLU A 166 -14.88 15.34 -27.67
C GLU A 166 -14.21 16.28 -26.66
N VAL A 167 -13.39 15.74 -25.73
CA VAL A 167 -12.72 16.54 -24.70
C VAL A 167 -11.38 17.05 -25.25
N PRO A 168 -11.18 18.37 -25.40
CA PRO A 168 -9.92 18.91 -25.89
C PRO A 168 -8.80 18.63 -24.89
N LEU A 169 -7.69 18.06 -25.37
CA LEU A 169 -6.48 17.87 -24.57
C LEU A 169 -5.87 19.25 -24.25
N LYS A 170 -5.93 19.67 -22.99
CA LYS A 170 -5.15 20.81 -22.51
C LYS A 170 -3.70 20.38 -22.38
N ASN A 171 -2.79 20.99 -23.15
CA ASN A 171 -1.36 20.85 -22.92
C ASN A 171 -1.03 21.44 -21.54
N PRO A 172 -0.34 20.72 -20.64
CA PRO A 172 0.00 21.20 -19.30
C PRO A 172 1.11 22.28 -19.27
N ALA A 173 1.29 23.04 -20.36
CA ALA A 173 2.34 24.04 -20.53
C ALA A 173 1.81 25.40 -21.05
N SER A 174 0.71 25.89 -20.48
CA SER A 174 0.24 27.27 -20.65
C SER A 174 -0.11 27.89 -19.30
#